data_AF-A0A949LML8-F1
#
_entry.id   AF-A0A949LML8-F1
#
_cell.length_a   1.000
_cell.length_b   1.000
_cell.length_c   1.000
_cell.angle_alpha   90.00
_cell.angle_beta   90.00
_cell.angle_gamma   90.00
#
_symmetry.space_group_name_H-M   'P 1'
#
loop_
_entity.id
_entity.type
_entity.pdbx_description
1 polymer ?
#
loop_
_entity_poly.entity_id
_entity_poly.type
_entity_poly.pdbx_seq_one_letter_code
_entity_poly.pdbx_strand_id
1 'polypeptide(L)'
;KRFDLADKADQYPDRLSGGQQQRVAIIRSLSVSPRLLLLDEVTSALDPVLVNEVLTAVRDLKSDGMTMVLATHEMGFATQVADEVCFLESGNIVERGTAEQVLHNPQNPKTQEFLKRVHQAGRL
;
A
#
# COMPACT_ATOMS: atom_id res chain seq x y z
N LYS A 1 -0.12 9.74 -18.36
CA LYS A 1 -0.76 10.60 -17.33
C LYS A 1 -0.77 9.95 -15.94
N ARG A 2 -1.34 8.74 -15.73
CA ARG A 2 -1.36 8.06 -14.40
C ARG A 2 0.02 7.83 -13.75
N PHE A 3 1.01 7.37 -14.53
CA PHE A 3 2.32 7.00 -13.99
C PHE A 3 3.46 7.96 -14.37
N ASP A 4 3.21 8.88 -15.29
CA ASP A 4 4.17 9.86 -15.82
C ASP A 4 5.57 9.29 -16.14
N LEU A 5 5.61 8.27 -17.00
CA LEU A 5 6.84 7.52 -17.35
C LEU A 5 7.03 7.30 -18.85
N ALA A 6 6.24 7.97 -19.70
CA ALA A 6 6.28 7.72 -21.15
C ALA A 6 7.62 8.13 -21.78
N ASP A 7 8.25 9.19 -21.29
CA ASP A 7 9.58 9.66 -21.71
C ASP A 7 10.73 8.76 -21.21
N LYS A 8 10.41 7.74 -20.41
CA LYS A 8 11.36 6.78 -19.82
C LYS A 8 11.25 5.37 -20.41
N ALA A 9 10.44 5.17 -21.45
CA ALA A 9 10.14 3.84 -21.98
C ALA A 9 11.39 3.04 -22.41
N ASP A 10 12.40 3.73 -22.95
CA ASP A 10 13.65 3.11 -23.43
C ASP A 10 14.78 3.13 -22.37
N GLN A 11 14.50 3.57 -21.14
CA GLN A 11 15.51 3.64 -20.09
C GLN A 11 15.65 2.32 -19.33
N TYR A 12 16.89 1.93 -19.07
CA TYR A 12 17.19 0.78 -18.22
C TYR A 12 16.90 1.08 -16.74
N PRO A 13 16.60 0.06 -15.91
CA PRO A 13 16.22 0.25 -14.51
C PRO A 13 17.21 1.08 -13.69
N ASP A 14 18.53 0.95 -13.95
CA ASP A 14 19.59 1.71 -13.27
C ASP A 14 19.55 3.22 -13.53
N ARG A 15 18.80 3.66 -14.54
CA ARG A 15 18.61 5.08 -14.89
C ARG A 15 17.36 5.69 -14.24
N LEU A 16 16.56 4.89 -13.54
CA LEU A 16 15.31 5.31 -12.91
C LEU A 16 15.50 5.56 -11.41
N SER A 17 14.81 6.56 -10.85
CA SER A 17 14.72 6.72 -9.39
C SER A 17 13.95 5.57 -8.76
N GLY A 18 14.10 5.35 -7.44
CA GLY A 18 13.38 4.28 -6.74
C GLY A 18 11.85 4.33 -6.94
N GLY A 19 11.26 5.53 -6.88
CA GLY A 19 9.83 5.74 -7.11
C GLY A 19 9.41 5.45 -8.55
N GLN A 20 10.26 5.80 -9.52
CA GLN A 20 10.04 5.44 -10.93
C GLN A 20 10.13 3.93 -11.14
N GLN A 21 11.11 3.24 -10.56
CA GLN A 21 11.23 1.78 -10.62
C GLN A 21 9.98 1.10 -10.04
N GLN A 22 9.45 1.58 -8.92
CA GLN A 22 8.20 1.04 -8.36
C GLN A 22 6.99 1.29 -9.25
N ARG A 23 6.85 2.49 -9.83
CA ARG A 23 5.78 2.74 -10.80
C ARG A 23 5.90 1.85 -12.03
N VAL A 24 7.13 1.60 -12.53
CA VAL A 24 7.36 0.61 -13.60
C VAL A 24 6.96 -0.80 -13.14
N ALA A 25 7.25 -1.19 -11.91
CA ALA A 25 6.85 -2.48 -11.37
C ALA A 25 5.32 -2.63 -11.30
N ILE A 26 4.60 -1.56 -10.93
CA ILE A 26 3.12 -1.50 -10.95
C ILE A 26 2.61 -1.56 -12.40
N ILE A 27 3.19 -0.79 -13.33
CA ILE A 27 2.82 -0.86 -14.75
C ILE A 27 2.97 -2.30 -15.25
N ARG A 28 4.11 -2.93 -14.96
CA ARG A 28 4.42 -4.31 -15.36
C ARG A 28 3.38 -5.30 -14.84
N SER A 29 2.93 -5.16 -13.58
CA SER A 29 1.91 -6.04 -13.02
C SER A 29 0.53 -5.81 -13.63
N LEU A 30 0.22 -4.60 -14.08
CA LEU A 30 -1.05 -4.26 -14.75
C LEU A 30 -1.09 -4.63 -16.23
N SER A 31 0.06 -4.76 -16.90
CA SER A 31 0.14 -5.08 -18.33
C SER A 31 -0.54 -6.39 -18.74
N VAL A 32 -0.78 -7.30 -17.78
CA VAL A 32 -1.48 -8.58 -18.00
C VAL A 32 -2.97 -8.54 -17.67
N SER A 33 -3.53 -7.35 -17.42
CA SER A 33 -4.94 -7.15 -17.02
C SER A 33 -5.36 -8.08 -15.87
N PRO A 34 -4.67 -8.03 -14.72
CA PRO A 34 -4.91 -8.96 -13.62
C PRO A 34 -6.30 -8.78 -13.02
N ARG A 35 -6.89 -9.87 -12.52
CA ARG A 35 -8.13 -9.82 -11.73
C ARG A 35 -7.88 -9.44 -10.26
N LEU A 36 -6.65 -9.60 -9.78
CA LEU A 36 -6.23 -9.34 -8.41
C LEU A 36 -4.80 -8.81 -8.43
N LEU A 37 -4.57 -7.70 -7.72
CA LEU A 37 -3.24 -7.15 -7.53
C LEU A 37 -2.78 -7.37 -6.09
N LEU A 38 -1.61 -8.00 -5.93
CA LEU A 38 -0.95 -8.16 -4.63
C LEU A 38 0.15 -7.11 -4.52
N LEU A 39 0.10 -6.30 -3.47
CA LEU A 39 1.05 -5.22 -3.19
C LEU A 39 1.70 -5.51 -1.85
N ASP A 40 3.02 -5.72 -1.85
CA ASP A 40 3.79 -6.04 -0.64
C ASP A 40 4.75 -4.90 -0.33
N GLU A 41 4.43 -4.14 0.72
CA GLU A 41 5.21 -3.00 1.22
C GLU A 41 5.75 -2.06 0.12
N VAL A 42 4.88 -1.70 -0.83
CA VAL A 42 5.25 -0.95 -2.04
C VAL A 42 5.71 0.50 -1.78
N THR A 43 6.02 0.88 -0.55
CA THR A 43 6.51 2.21 -0.18
C THR A 43 7.72 2.17 0.76
N SER A 44 8.12 1.00 1.27
CA SER A 44 9.10 0.87 2.36
C SER A 44 10.52 1.33 2.00
N ALA A 45 10.86 1.34 0.71
CA ALA A 45 12.18 1.72 0.20
C ALA A 45 12.21 3.09 -0.50
N LEU A 46 11.17 3.91 -0.32
CA LEU A 46 11.05 5.20 -0.97
C LEU A 46 11.26 6.39 -0.03
N ASP A 47 11.80 7.47 -0.59
CA ASP A 47 11.77 8.78 0.05
C ASP A 47 10.31 9.26 0.26
N PRO A 48 10.00 10.00 1.34
CA PRO A 48 8.63 10.43 1.65
C PRO A 48 7.89 11.17 0.54
N VAL A 49 8.62 11.92 -0.31
CA VAL A 49 8.06 12.61 -1.47
C VAL A 49 7.52 11.61 -2.51
N LEU A 50 8.26 10.53 -2.76
CA LEU A 50 7.93 9.53 -3.78
C LEU A 50 6.84 8.56 -3.31
N VAL A 51 6.70 8.35 -2.00
CA VAL A 51 5.61 7.56 -1.40
C VAL A 51 4.26 8.05 -1.90
N ASN A 52 4.01 9.36 -1.84
CA ASN A 52 2.74 9.95 -2.26
C ASN A 52 2.41 9.68 -3.73
N GLU A 53 3.41 9.65 -4.61
CA GLU A 53 3.21 9.35 -6.03
C GLU A 53 2.74 7.91 -6.23
N VAL A 54 3.35 6.96 -5.53
CA VAL A 54 2.96 5.53 -5.59
C VAL A 54 1.58 5.30 -4.99
N LEU A 55 1.32 5.87 -3.81
CA LEU A 55 0.02 5.77 -3.14
C LEU A 55 -1.12 6.40 -3.95
N THR A 56 -0.83 7.45 -4.74
CA THR A 56 -1.81 8.03 -5.67
C THR A 56 -2.16 7.05 -6.79
N ALA A 57 -1.17 6.38 -7.39
CA ALA A 57 -1.44 5.36 -8.40
C ALA A 57 -2.28 4.19 -7.85
N VAL A 58 -2.04 3.77 -6.60
CA VAL A 58 -2.84 2.72 -5.96
C VAL A 58 -4.29 3.18 -5.71
N ARG A 59 -4.51 4.44 -5.30
CA ARG A 59 -5.86 5.03 -5.15
C ARG A 59 -6.63 5.08 -6.47
N ASP A 60 -5.95 5.43 -7.54
CA ASP A 60 -6.55 5.43 -8.87
C ASP A 60 -6.98 4.02 -9.28
N LEU A 61 -6.16 3.00 -9.01
CA LEU A 61 -6.51 1.60 -9.29
C LEU A 61 -7.72 1.12 -8.46
N LYS A 62 -7.79 1.51 -7.18
CA LYS A 62 -8.99 1.27 -6.37
C LYS A 62 -10.23 1.87 -7.03
N SER A 63 -10.12 3.14 -7.45
CA SER A 63 -11.24 3.88 -8.04
C SER A 63 -11.73 3.28 -9.35
N ASP A 64 -10.83 2.64 -10.10
CA ASP A 64 -11.17 1.88 -11.32
C ASP A 64 -11.83 0.51 -11.02
N GLY A 65 -11.99 0.11 -9.76
CA GLY A 65 -12.58 -1.17 -9.35
C GLY A 65 -11.60 -2.35 -9.34
N MET A 66 -10.29 -2.10 -9.32
CA MET A 66 -9.29 -3.17 -9.18
C MET A 66 -9.41 -3.83 -7.80
N THR A 67 -9.51 -5.15 -7.77
CA THR A 67 -9.41 -5.91 -6.51
C THR A 67 -7.94 -5.98 -6.09
N MET A 68 -7.65 -5.60 -4.84
CA MET A 68 -6.28 -5.51 -4.34
C MET A 68 -6.15 -6.12 -2.94
N VAL A 69 -5.01 -6.75 -2.67
CA VAL A 69 -4.55 -7.06 -1.31
C VAL A 69 -3.23 -6.34 -1.10
N LEU A 70 -3.18 -5.55 -0.04
CA LEU A 70 -2.04 -4.71 0.31
C LEU A 70 -1.50 -5.11 1.68
N ALA A 71 -0.22 -5.48 1.74
CA ALA A 71 0.55 -5.47 2.97
C ALA A 71 1.24 -4.11 3.09
N THR A 72 0.98 -3.38 4.18
CA THR A 72 1.53 -2.05 4.40
C THR A 72 1.66 -1.74 5.89
N HIS A 73 2.65 -0.91 6.22
CA HIS A 73 2.76 -0.26 7.52
C HIS A 73 2.31 1.21 7.50
N GLU A 74 1.86 1.72 6.35
CA GLU A 74 1.32 3.07 6.16
C GLU A 74 -0.17 3.09 6.55
N MET A 75 -0.45 3.21 7.86
CA MET A 75 -1.82 3.09 8.40
C MET A 75 -2.75 4.22 7.95
N GLY A 76 -2.23 5.44 7.81
CA GLY A 76 -2.98 6.58 7.27
C GLY A 76 -3.45 6.32 5.84
N PHE A 77 -2.63 5.65 5.03
CA PHE A 77 -3.02 5.23 3.69
C PHE A 77 -4.05 4.10 3.72
N ALA A 78 -3.81 3.07 4.54
CA ALA A 78 -4.74 1.96 4.71
C ALA A 78 -6.15 2.47 5.08
N THR A 79 -6.25 3.49 5.94
CA THR A 79 -7.53 4.12 6.31
C THR A 79 -8.27 4.73 5.10
N GLN A 80 -7.55 5.25 4.11
CA GLN A 80 -8.14 5.89 2.94
C GLN A 80 -8.56 4.90 1.84
N VAL A 81 -7.88 3.76 1.73
CA VAL A 81 -8.05 2.84 0.60
C VAL A 81 -8.55 1.46 0.96
N ALA A 82 -8.41 1.02 2.21
CA ALA A 82 -8.84 -0.32 2.58
C ALA A 82 -10.36 -0.32 2.80
N ASP A 83 -11.07 -1.16 2.04
CA ASP A 83 -12.47 -1.48 2.36
C ASP A 83 -12.54 -2.36 3.61
N GLU A 84 -11.51 -3.17 3.82
CA GLU A 84 -11.34 -4.06 4.96
C GLU A 84 -9.86 -4.14 5.37
N VAL A 85 -9.61 -4.20 6.67
CA VAL A 85 -8.29 -4.37 7.28
C VAL A 85 -8.26 -5.68 8.06
N CYS A 86 -7.16 -6.41 7.92
CA CYS A 86 -6.86 -7.61 8.69
C CYS A 86 -5.57 -7.38 9.48
N PHE A 87 -5.61 -7.55 10.80
CA PHE A 87 -4.42 -7.63 11.63
C PHE A 87 -3.96 -9.08 11.73
N LEU A 88 -2.73 -9.34 11.28
CA LEU A 88 -2.11 -10.65 11.32
C LEU A 88 -1.05 -10.72 12.42
N GLU A 89 -1.07 -11.81 13.19
CA GLU A 89 -0.03 -12.11 14.16
C GLU A 89 0.23 -13.62 14.21
N SER A 90 1.50 -14.02 14.15
CA SER A 90 1.90 -15.43 14.27
C SER A 90 1.15 -16.36 13.29
N GLY A 91 0.93 -15.88 12.06
CA GLY A 91 0.23 -16.63 11.00
C GLY A 91 -1.30 -16.68 11.12
N ASN A 92 -1.90 -15.97 12.08
CA ASN A 92 -3.35 -15.94 12.27
C ASN A 92 -3.91 -14.53 12.03
N ILE A 93 -5.11 -14.46 11.45
CA ILE A 93 -5.90 -13.21 11.44
C ILE A 93 -6.48 -13.04 12.84
N VAL A 94 -5.91 -12.11 13.60
CA VAL A 94 -6.28 -11.84 15.00
C VAL A 94 -7.48 -10.91 15.08
N GLU A 95 -7.61 -9.99 14.11
CA GLU A 95 -8.73 -9.08 14.00
C GLU A 95 -8.98 -8.71 12.54
N ARG A 96 -10.25 -8.54 12.17
CA ARG A 96 -10.70 -8.24 10.81
C ARG A 96 -11.93 -7.35 10.87
N GLY A 97 -11.98 -6.32 10.04
CA GLY A 97 -13.11 -5.39 9.97
C GLY A 97 -12.82 -4.22 9.06
N THR A 98 -13.67 -3.20 9.08
CA THR A 98 -13.40 -1.94 8.39
C THR A 98 -12.14 -1.27 8.95
N ALA A 99 -11.50 -0.39 8.17
CA ALA A 99 -10.37 0.37 8.66
C ALA A 99 -10.69 1.15 9.95
N GLU A 100 -11.89 1.71 10.07
CA GLU A 100 -12.35 2.38 11.29
C GLU A 100 -12.38 1.43 12.49
N GLN A 101 -12.98 0.26 12.33
CA GLN A 101 -13.08 -0.73 13.41
C GLN A 101 -11.71 -1.23 13.85
N VAL A 102 -10.81 -1.55 12.91
CA VAL A 102 -9.54 -2.20 13.26
C VAL A 102 -8.47 -1.19 13.65
N LEU A 103 -8.41 -0.02 12.99
CA LEU A 103 -7.34 0.97 13.22
C LEU A 103 -7.70 2.02 14.29
N HIS A 104 -8.98 2.38 14.44
CA HIS A 104 -9.42 3.42 15.39
C HIS A 104 -10.13 2.86 16.62
N ASN A 105 -10.90 1.78 16.49
CA ASN A 105 -11.62 1.15 17.60
C ASN A 105 -11.39 -0.37 17.73
N PRO A 106 -10.12 -0.83 17.78
CA PRO A 106 -9.79 -2.26 17.87
C PRO A 106 -10.36 -2.90 19.13
N GLN A 107 -10.98 -4.07 18.98
CA GLN A 107 -11.54 -4.85 20.07
C GLN A 107 -10.55 -5.87 20.63
N ASN A 108 -9.57 -6.31 19.83
CA ASN A 108 -8.60 -7.30 20.30
C ASN A 108 -7.44 -6.62 21.07
N PRO A 109 -7.10 -7.09 22.29
CA PRO A 109 -5.99 -6.54 23.07
C PRO A 109 -4.64 -6.54 22.34
N LYS A 110 -4.40 -7.52 21.47
CA LYS A 110 -3.15 -7.61 20.71
C LYS A 110 -3.09 -6.56 19.60
N THR A 111 -4.19 -6.32 18.90
CA THR A 111 -4.29 -5.24 17.92
C THR A 111 -4.09 -3.88 18.60
N GLN A 112 -4.71 -3.68 19.77
CA GLN A 112 -4.53 -2.47 20.58
C GLN A 112 -3.05 -2.26 20.97
N GLU A 113 -2.37 -3.31 21.42
CA GLU A 113 -0.95 -3.24 21.76
C GLU A 113 -0.07 -2.92 20.56
N PHE A 114 -0.33 -3.58 19.42
CA PHE A 114 0.37 -3.31 18.17
C PHE A 114 0.22 -1.85 17.73
N LEU A 115 -1.01 -1.33 17.67
CA LEU A 115 -1.28 0.04 17.24
C LEU A 115 -0.66 1.07 18.17
N LYS A 116 -0.63 0.82 19.49
CA LYS A 116 0.08 1.69 20.45
C LYS A 116 1.57 1.79 20.12
N ARG A 117 2.24 0.68 19.79
CA ARG A 117 3.66 0.66 19.41
C ARG A 117 3.89 1.40 18.08
N VAL A 118 3.01 1.20 17.10
CA VAL A 118 3.07 1.89 15.80
C VAL A 118 2.90 3.41 15.97
N HIS A 119 2.00 3.84 16.85
CA HIS A 119 1.75 5.26 17.12
C HIS A 119 2.97 5.93 17.78
N GLN A 120 3.60 5.24 18.73
CA GLN A 120 4.83 5.71 19.36
C GLN A 120 6.01 5.82 18.39
N ALA A 121 6.00 5.03 17.31
CA ALA A 121 7.00 5.09 16.24
C ALA A 121 6.73 6.18 15.19
N GLY A 122 5.64 6.94 15.29
CA GLY A 122 5.30 8.03 14.38
C GLY A 122 4.77 7.58 13.01
N ARG A 123 4.10 6.42 12.94
CA ARG A 123 3.59 5.81 11.69
C ARG A 123 2.05 5.75 11.60
N LEU A 124 1.36 6.46 12.49
CA LEU A 124 -0.10 6.60 12.53
C LEU A 124 -0.46 8.08 12.44
#